data_AF-A0A9P0KF16-F1
#
_entry.id   AF-A0A9P0KF16-F1
#
_cell.length_a   1.000
_cell.length_b   1.000
_cell.length_c   1.000
_cell.angle_alpha   90.00
_cell.angle_beta   90.00
_cell.angle_gamma   90.00
#
_symmetry.space_group_name_H-M   'P 1'
#
loop_
_entity.id
_entity.type
_entity.pdbx_description
1 polymer ?
#
loop_
_entity_poly.entity_id
_entity_poly.type
_entity_poly.pdbx_seq_one_letter_code
_entity_poly.pdbx_strand_id
1 'polypeptide(L)' 'MPRKYKRKEGVQVQVCFWTTESLQAAFDEMDKKTMGINQISRQFRIPSRTLRR' A
#
# COMPACT_ATOMS: atom_id res chain seq x y z
N MET A 1 5.94 8.15 -32.49
CA MET A 1 4.89 8.89 -31.73
C MET A 1 4.86 8.40 -30.28
N PRO A 2 4.90 9.28 -29.26
CA PRO A 2 4.76 8.86 -27.86
C PRO A 2 3.32 8.41 -27.59
N ARG A 3 3.12 7.16 -27.17
CA ARG A 3 1.80 6.68 -26.69
C ARG A 3 1.55 7.24 -25.28
N LYS A 4 0.62 8.19 -25.15
CA LYS A 4 0.15 8.65 -23.83
C LYS A 4 -0.48 7.47 -23.09
N TYR A 5 0.05 7.14 -21.92
CA TYR A 5 -0.55 6.14 -21.04
C TYR A 5 -1.94 6.62 -20.59
N LYS A 6 -2.98 5.87 -20.95
CA LYS A 6 -4.33 6.04 -20.41
C LYS A 6 -4.53 4.99 -19.32
N ARG A 7 -4.83 5.43 -18.10
CA ARG A 7 -5.24 4.51 -17.02
C ARG A 7 -6.56 3.83 -17.44
N LYS A 8 -6.74 2.57 -17.01
CA LYS A 8 -8.01 1.87 -17.22
C LYS A 8 -9.11 2.60 -16.43
N GLU A 9 -10.23 2.87 -17.10
CA GLU A 9 -11.42 3.43 -16.47
C GLU A 9 -11.89 2.47 -15.37
N GLY A 10 -12.17 3.00 -14.18
CA GLY A 10 -12.54 2.21 -12.99
C GLY A 10 -11.40 1.90 -12.02
N VAL A 11 -10.14 2.22 -12.35
CA VAL A 11 -9.05 2.17 -11.35
C VAL A 11 -9.20 3.36 -10.42
N GLN A 12 -9.87 3.16 -9.28
CA GLN A 12 -9.92 4.17 -8.23
C GLN A 12 -8.48 4.50 -7.81
N VAL A 13 -8.14 5.78 -7.90
CA VAL A 13 -6.92 6.28 -7.26
C VAL A 13 -7.14 6.06 -5.78
N GLN A 14 -6.46 5.06 -5.21
CA GLN A 14 -6.53 4.78 -3.79
C GLN A 14 -5.93 5.99 -3.08
N VAL A 15 -6.79 6.91 -2.63
CA VAL A 15 -6.39 8.07 -1.85
C VAL A 15 -5.75 7.52 -0.59
N CYS A 16 -4.45 7.75 -0.41
CA CYS A 16 -3.69 7.26 0.72
C CYS A 16 -4.15 7.97 2.00
N PHE A 17 -5.16 7.41 2.64
CA PHE A 17 -5.64 7.80 3.96
C PHE A 17 -5.23 6.68 4.94
N TRP A 18 -3.94 6.59 5.24
CA TRP A 18 -3.45 5.77 6.33
C TRP A 18 -3.13 6.67 7.52
N THR A 19 -3.57 6.27 8.70
CA THR A 19 -3.27 6.96 9.96
C THR A 19 -1.96 6.43 10.53
N THR A 20 -1.34 7.18 11.44
CA THR A 20 -0.15 6.73 12.19
C THR A 20 -0.39 5.41 12.92
N GLU A 21 -1.57 5.22 13.50
CA GLU A 21 -1.97 3.97 14.16
C GLU A 21 -1.95 2.78 13.20
N SER A 22 -2.51 2.95 11.99
CA SER A 22 -2.50 1.88 10.98
C SER A 22 -1.10 1.52 10.49
N LEU A 23 -0.20 2.50 10.48
CA LEU A 23 1.20 2.31 10.09
C LEU A 23 1.98 1.57 11.18
N GLN A 24 1.75 1.90 12.44
CA GLN A 24 2.36 1.20 13.57
C GLN A 24 1.88 -0.26 13.65
N ALA A 25 0.58 -0.50 13.52
CA ALA A 25 0.03 -1.85 13.47
C ALA A 25 0.58 -2.66 12.27
N ALA A 26 0.81 -2.03 11.13
CA ALA A 26 1.42 -2.68 9.97
C ALA A 26 2.89 -3.09 10.24
N PHE A 27 3.65 -2.30 10.97
CA PHE A 27 5.02 -2.65 11.37
C PHE A 27 5.04 -3.80 12.39
N ASP A 28 4.13 -3.78 13.37
CA ASP A 28 4.01 -4.89 14.33
C ASP A 28 3.70 -6.23 13.63
N GLU A 29 2.87 -6.20 12.59
CA GLU A 29 2.57 -7.36 11.73
C GLU A 29 3.77 -7.79 10.88
N MET A 30 4.58 -6.84 10.39
CA MET A 30 5.82 -7.14 9.67
C MET A 30 6.85 -7.83 10.57
N ASP A 31 7.01 -7.36 11.80
CA ASP A 31 7.98 -7.91 12.77
C ASP A 31 7.61 -9.33 13.20
N LYS A 32 6.32 -9.64 13.29
CA LYS A 32 5.82 -11.01 13.53
C LYS A 32 6.18 -11.97 12.39
N LYS A 33 6.60 -11.48 11.20
CA LYS A 33 6.93 -12.26 9.99
C LYS A 33 5.82 -13.20 9.52
N THR A 34 4.59 -12.95 9.94
CA THR A 34 3.41 -13.76 9.59
C THR A 34 2.92 -13.49 8.18
N MET A 35 3.06 -12.24 7.70
CA MET A 35 2.56 -11.82 6.39
C MET A 35 3.63 -11.10 5.55
N GLY A 36 3.49 -11.23 4.23
CA GLY A 36 4.35 -10.51 3.30
C GLY A 36 3.96 -9.04 3.18
N ILE A 37 4.94 -8.17 2.87
CA ILE A 37 4.76 -6.71 2.71
C ILE A 37 3.58 -6.37 1.78
N ASN A 38 3.35 -7.16 0.72
CA ASN A 38 2.26 -6.93 -0.23
C ASN A 38 0.87 -7.25 0.36
N GLN A 39 0.78 -8.22 1.28
CA GLN A 39 -0.47 -8.54 1.98
C GLN A 39 -0.79 -7.45 3.01
N ILE A 40 0.21 -7.06 3.80
CA ILE A 40 0.10 -5.98 4.80
C ILE A 40 -0.29 -4.68 4.11
N SER A 41 0.34 -4.36 2.98
CA SER A 41 -0.01 -3.20 2.15
C SER A 41 -1.48 -3.18 1.73
N ARG A 42 -2.07 -4.34 1.38
CA ARG A 42 -3.48 -4.43 1.00
C ARG A 42 -4.42 -4.35 2.21
N GLN A 43 -4.05 -4.95 3.33
CA GLN A 43 -4.85 -4.99 4.55
C GLN A 43 -4.95 -3.59 5.18
N PHE A 44 -3.82 -2.92 5.36
CA PHE A 44 -3.76 -1.59 5.97
C PHE A 44 -3.95 -0.45 4.97
N ARG A 45 -4.12 -0.77 3.67
CA ARG A 45 -4.21 0.21 2.56
C ARG A 45 -3.01 1.18 2.53
N ILE A 46 -1.84 0.72 2.95
CA ILE A 46 -0.59 1.47 2.96
C ILE A 46 0.21 1.07 1.72
N PRO A 47 0.77 2.01 0.94
CA PRO A 47 1.64 1.65 -0.18
C PRO A 47 2.83 0.82 0.29
N SER A 48 3.12 -0.27 -0.42
CA SER A 48 4.29 -1.11 -0.15
C SER A 48 5.60 -0.33 -0.22
N ARG A 49 5.66 0.75 -1.00
CA ARG A 49 6.80 1.68 -1.03
C ARG A 49 7.02 2.39 0.30
N THR A 50 5.96 2.70 1.04
CA THR A 50 6.05 3.33 2.37
C THR A 50 6.56 2.35 3.39
N LEU A 51 6.11 1.09 3.35
CA LEU A 51 6.54 0.02 4.27
C LEU A 51 7.97 -0.48 4.03
N ARG A 52 8.58 -0.15 2.87
CA ARG A 52 9.94 -0.55 2.49
C ARG A 52 10.98 0.55 2.70
N ARG A 53 10.56 1.75 3.09
CA ARG A 53 11.46 2.85 3.44
C ARG A 53 11.93 2.68 4.87
#